data_AF-A0A928G5D3-F1
#
_entry.id   AF-A0A928G5D3-F1
#
_cell.length_a   1.000
_cell.length_b   1.000
_cell.length_c   1.000
_cell.angle_alpha   90.00
_cell.angle_beta   90.00
_cell.angle_gamma   90.00
#
_symmetry.space_group_name_H-M   'P 1'
#
loop_
_entity.id
_entity.type
_entity.pdbx_description
1 polymer ?
#
loop_
_entity_poly.entity_id
_entity_poly.type
_entity_poly.pdbx_seq_one_letter_code
_entity_poly.pdbx_strand_id
1 'polypeptide(L)'
;MIITTTNSIENAKVEKYLGVVTTNLVIGTNFFSDFKAAFTDFFGGMSGTYRKQMDTLYQKAYDALSLKASSMGANGVLGFKIDFSELSGKGMQMFMISVSGTAVKVAFESASSDDIQRVGKVSTNKLSVELFKERWSTRDNALFPNREELNFIMENGLWELAPSLYDYYVIPLRFDELRPIDEKFPAILSAMSYNDVVQFIYKDYSSRKKYAYSLIKENYLFNAEQILQLLQDNHISVAIELLETEKAEYDEVDLQAMEDICTFLDSLPDKGRIEEVKGGLLSSKMVEKYICPNGHKNDKECVFCQEYDCGLNIKGLTQNEVNIINTFKDKVRILKALLKDN
;
A
#
# COMPACT_ATOMS: atom_id res chain seq x y z
N MET A 1 1.99 -9.89 -10.70
CA MET A 1 2.91 -11.01 -10.42
C MET A 1 3.19 -11.76 -11.71
N ILE A 2 4.45 -12.05 -12.03
CA ILE A 2 4.81 -12.89 -13.19
C ILE A 2 4.73 -14.36 -12.80
N ILE A 3 3.95 -15.16 -13.51
CA ILE A 3 3.89 -16.61 -13.34
C ILE A 3 4.29 -17.24 -14.66
N THR A 4 5.26 -18.15 -14.63
CA THR A 4 5.76 -18.81 -15.84
C THR A 4 5.90 -20.31 -15.62
N THR A 5 5.66 -21.08 -16.68
CA THR A 5 5.94 -22.52 -16.72
C THR A 5 7.44 -22.81 -16.88
N THR A 6 8.25 -21.81 -17.21
CA THR A 6 9.71 -21.91 -17.33
C THR A 6 10.40 -21.85 -15.96
N ASN A 7 11.65 -22.30 -15.90
CA ASN A 7 12.46 -22.28 -14.68
C ASN A 7 13.21 -20.95 -14.45
N SER A 8 12.98 -19.95 -15.31
CA SER A 8 13.62 -18.63 -15.25
C SER A 8 12.76 -17.58 -15.93
N ILE A 9 12.92 -16.32 -15.52
CA ILE A 9 12.34 -15.15 -16.19
C ILE A 9 13.50 -14.41 -16.86
N GLU A 10 13.39 -14.15 -18.17
CA GLU A 10 14.42 -13.42 -18.91
C GLU A 10 14.51 -11.96 -18.43
N ASN A 11 15.73 -11.40 -18.40
CA ASN A 11 16.02 -10.05 -17.89
C ASN A 11 15.58 -9.83 -16.42
N ALA A 12 15.44 -10.90 -15.66
CA ALA A 12 15.17 -10.84 -14.23
C ALA A 12 16.07 -11.83 -13.50
N LYS A 13 16.65 -11.37 -12.39
CA LYS A 13 17.44 -12.19 -11.50
C LYS A 13 16.58 -12.60 -10.30
N VAL A 14 16.58 -13.89 -9.97
CA VAL A 14 15.96 -14.38 -8.72
C VAL A 14 16.84 -13.94 -7.55
N GLU A 15 16.29 -13.08 -6.70
CA GLU A 15 16.93 -12.62 -5.47
C GLU A 15 16.72 -13.61 -4.32
N LYS A 16 15.51 -14.18 -4.24
CA LYS A 16 15.14 -15.11 -3.17
C LYS A 16 14.16 -16.17 -3.65
N TYR A 17 14.42 -17.42 -3.31
CA TYR A 17 13.45 -18.51 -3.42
C TYR A 17 12.66 -18.59 -2.12
N LEU A 18 11.34 -18.40 -2.18
CA LEU A 18 10.45 -18.33 -1.03
C LEU A 18 9.78 -19.68 -0.72
N GLY A 19 10.09 -20.71 -1.52
CA GLY A 19 9.61 -22.07 -1.35
C GLY A 19 8.54 -22.46 -2.36
N VAL A 20 8.06 -23.69 -2.25
CA VAL A 20 7.03 -24.24 -3.14
C VAL A 20 5.66 -23.69 -2.73
N VAL A 21 4.91 -23.22 -3.73
CA VAL A 21 3.52 -22.79 -3.57
C VAL A 21 2.60 -23.79 -4.29
N THR A 22 1.47 -24.11 -3.67
CA THR A 22 0.49 -25.06 -4.22
C THR A 22 -0.91 -24.68 -3.79
N THR A 23 -1.87 -24.84 -4.69
CA THR A 23 -3.31 -24.64 -4.45
C THR A 23 -4.11 -25.72 -5.19
N ASN A 24 -5.17 -26.21 -4.54
CA ASN A 24 -6.06 -27.22 -5.11
C ASN A 24 -7.49 -26.69 -5.17
N LEU A 25 -8.16 -26.88 -6.30
CA LEU A 25 -9.57 -26.54 -6.51
C LEU A 25 -10.35 -27.80 -6.81
N VAL A 26 -11.43 -28.05 -6.08
CA VAL A 26 -12.34 -29.18 -6.31
C VAL A 26 -13.57 -28.70 -7.06
N ILE A 27 -13.88 -29.39 -8.16
CA ILE A 27 -14.99 -29.08 -9.06
C ILE A 27 -16.08 -30.13 -8.85
N GLY A 28 -17.24 -29.65 -8.40
CA GLY A 28 -18.41 -30.49 -8.10
C GLY A 28 -19.23 -30.89 -9.33
N THR A 29 -20.25 -31.72 -9.07
CA THR A 29 -21.07 -32.41 -10.08
C THR A 29 -21.91 -31.51 -10.99
N ASN A 30 -22.27 -30.29 -10.58
CA ASN A 30 -23.03 -29.34 -11.42
C ASN A 30 -22.21 -28.82 -12.62
N PHE A 31 -20.89 -28.77 -12.49
CA PHE A 31 -20.00 -28.44 -13.60
C PHE A 31 -19.93 -29.59 -14.63
N PHE A 32 -20.10 -30.82 -14.15
CA PHE A 32 -20.00 -32.02 -14.96
C PHE A 32 -21.25 -32.29 -15.81
N SER A 33 -22.44 -31.92 -15.34
CA SER A 33 -23.66 -31.96 -16.15
C SER A 33 -23.55 -31.05 -17.38
N ASP A 34 -22.97 -29.85 -17.21
CA ASP A 34 -22.74 -28.92 -18.31
C ASP A 34 -21.63 -29.40 -19.26
N PHE A 35 -20.59 -30.03 -18.71
CA PHE A 35 -19.50 -30.66 -19.46
C PHE A 35 -19.98 -31.85 -20.31
N LYS A 36 -20.86 -32.72 -19.78
CA LYS A 36 -21.45 -33.86 -20.49
C LYS A 36 -22.40 -33.43 -21.61
N ALA A 37 -23.25 -32.43 -21.35
CA ALA A 37 -24.14 -31.87 -22.37
C ALA A 37 -23.35 -31.29 -23.55
N ALA A 38 -22.23 -30.61 -23.28
CA ALA A 38 -21.34 -30.06 -24.31
C ALA A 38 -20.55 -31.12 -25.11
N PHE A 39 -20.39 -32.34 -24.57
CA PHE A 39 -19.68 -33.45 -25.22
C PHE A 39 -20.61 -34.27 -26.13
N THR A 40 -21.90 -34.39 -25.79
CA THR A 40 -22.90 -35.11 -26.62
C THR A 40 -23.18 -34.46 -27.97
N ASP A 41 -22.91 -33.17 -28.13
CA ASP A 41 -23.11 -32.43 -29.40
C ASP A 41 -21.86 -32.41 -30.31
N PHE A 42 -20.76 -33.06 -29.92
CA PHE A 42 -19.44 -32.79 -30.49
C PHE A 42 -19.02 -33.78 -31.58
N PHE A 43 -19.51 -33.55 -32.80
CA PHE A 43 -18.65 -33.71 -33.98
C PHE A 43 -17.71 -32.49 -34.08
N GLY A 44 -16.58 -32.54 -33.37
CA GLY A 44 -15.34 -31.86 -33.78
C GLY A 44 -15.24 -30.32 -33.79
N GLY A 45 -16.00 -29.54 -33.01
CA GLY A 45 -15.92 -28.07 -33.04
C GLY A 45 -15.96 -27.38 -31.67
N MET A 46 -14.89 -26.67 -31.28
CA MET A 46 -14.71 -25.93 -30.01
C MET A 46 -16.01 -25.28 -29.49
N SER A 47 -16.72 -25.95 -28.58
CA SER A 47 -17.96 -25.42 -28.00
C SER A 47 -17.61 -24.25 -27.07
N GLY A 48 -18.09 -23.05 -27.42
CA GLY A 48 -17.74 -21.81 -26.70
C GLY A 48 -18.08 -21.82 -25.21
N THR A 49 -19.02 -22.67 -24.79
CA THR A 49 -19.40 -22.85 -23.37
C THR A 49 -18.34 -23.62 -22.58
N TYR A 50 -17.77 -24.68 -23.16
CA TYR A 50 -16.72 -25.48 -22.52
C TYR A 50 -15.46 -24.66 -22.26
N ARG A 51 -15.02 -23.90 -23.29
CA ARG A 51 -13.84 -23.03 -23.17
C ARG A 51 -14.00 -22.00 -22.06
N LYS A 52 -15.13 -21.28 -22.02
CA LYS A 52 -15.40 -20.26 -20.99
C LYS A 52 -15.35 -20.84 -19.57
N GLN A 53 -15.88 -22.05 -19.40
CA GLN A 53 -15.88 -22.74 -18.11
C GLN A 53 -14.46 -23.16 -17.68
N MET A 54 -13.65 -23.69 -18.61
CA MET A 54 -12.23 -23.99 -18.36
C MET A 54 -11.41 -22.73 -18.06
N ASP A 55 -11.60 -21.66 -18.84
CA ASP A 55 -10.92 -20.37 -18.62
C ASP A 55 -11.21 -19.81 -17.23
N THR A 56 -12.46 -19.93 -16.77
CA THR A 56 -12.87 -19.51 -15.41
C THR A 56 -12.15 -20.31 -14.33
N LEU A 57 -11.97 -21.62 -14.54
CA LEU A 57 -11.28 -22.48 -13.58
C LEU A 57 -9.78 -22.20 -13.54
N TYR A 58 -9.16 -22.00 -14.71
CA TYR A 58 -7.76 -21.58 -14.79
C TYR A 58 -7.52 -20.27 -14.07
N GLN A 59 -8.41 -19.28 -14.27
CA GLN A 59 -8.28 -18.01 -13.56
C GLN A 59 -8.42 -18.15 -12.06
N LYS A 60 -9.42 -18.90 -11.58
CA LYS A 60 -9.55 -19.17 -10.13
C LYS A 60 -8.31 -19.85 -9.55
N ALA A 61 -7.70 -20.79 -10.28
CA ALA A 61 -6.51 -21.49 -9.84
C ALA A 61 -5.31 -20.53 -9.79
N TYR A 62 -5.19 -19.71 -10.83
CA TYR A 62 -4.17 -18.69 -10.97
C TYR A 62 -4.24 -17.66 -9.85
N ASP A 63 -5.42 -17.09 -9.60
CA ASP A 63 -5.65 -16.06 -8.57
C ASP A 63 -5.33 -16.62 -7.18
N ALA A 64 -5.80 -17.83 -6.88
CA ALA A 64 -5.59 -18.44 -5.57
C ALA A 64 -4.12 -18.83 -5.34
N LEU A 65 -3.39 -19.29 -6.36
CA LEU A 65 -1.94 -19.50 -6.26
C LEU A 65 -1.18 -18.16 -6.13
N SER A 66 -1.56 -17.17 -6.93
CA SER A 66 -0.95 -15.83 -6.94
C SER A 66 -1.09 -15.16 -5.58
N LEU A 67 -2.30 -15.19 -5.00
CA LEU A 67 -2.56 -14.62 -3.67
C LEU A 67 -1.66 -15.28 -2.60
N LYS A 68 -1.53 -16.60 -2.64
CA LYS A 68 -0.69 -17.37 -1.72
C LYS A 68 0.81 -17.09 -1.92
N ALA A 69 1.25 -16.93 -3.17
CA ALA A 69 2.63 -16.54 -3.45
C ALA A 69 2.90 -15.09 -2.98
N SER A 70 1.94 -14.18 -3.18
CA SER A 70 2.04 -12.78 -2.72
C SER A 70 2.13 -12.69 -1.21
N SER A 71 1.35 -13.50 -0.48
CA SER A 71 1.43 -13.55 0.99
C SER A 71 2.76 -14.08 1.52
N MET A 72 3.56 -14.73 0.67
CA MET A 72 4.94 -15.15 0.97
C MET A 72 5.98 -14.07 0.62
N GLY A 73 5.55 -12.90 0.14
CA GLY A 73 6.41 -11.81 -0.34
C GLY A 73 6.92 -11.99 -1.78
N ALA A 74 6.38 -12.97 -2.52
CA ALA A 74 6.81 -13.24 -3.89
C ALA A 74 6.26 -12.19 -4.86
N ASN A 75 7.04 -11.86 -5.88
CA ASN A 75 6.59 -11.10 -7.04
C ASN A 75 6.63 -11.92 -8.34
N GLY A 76 7.07 -13.19 -8.25
CA GLY A 76 6.93 -14.16 -9.32
C GLY A 76 6.78 -15.61 -8.87
N VAL A 77 6.35 -16.47 -9.80
CA VAL A 77 6.30 -17.94 -9.65
C VAL A 77 6.95 -18.60 -10.86
N LEU A 78 7.94 -19.45 -10.61
CA LEU A 78 8.64 -20.24 -11.63
C LEU A 78 8.14 -21.68 -11.66
N GLY A 79 8.28 -22.35 -12.80
CA GLY A 79 7.92 -23.75 -12.96
C GLY A 79 6.44 -24.03 -12.69
N PHE A 80 5.57 -23.09 -13.04
CA PHE A 80 4.13 -23.21 -12.86
C PHE A 80 3.61 -24.44 -13.61
N LYS A 81 2.84 -25.27 -12.91
CA LYS A 81 2.24 -26.49 -13.45
C LYS A 81 0.79 -26.58 -13.03
N ILE A 82 -0.04 -27.06 -13.95
CA ILE A 82 -1.44 -27.40 -13.71
C ILE A 82 -1.62 -28.89 -13.94
N ASP A 83 -2.16 -29.59 -12.96
CA ASP A 83 -2.52 -31.00 -13.03
C ASP A 83 -4.02 -31.18 -12.80
N PHE A 84 -4.66 -31.99 -13.64
CA PHE A 84 -6.05 -32.39 -13.50
C PHE A 84 -6.11 -33.82 -12.97
N SER A 85 -6.85 -34.05 -11.90
CA SER A 85 -7.06 -35.37 -11.31
C SER A 85 -8.54 -35.65 -11.17
N GLU A 86 -8.98 -36.83 -11.60
CA GLU A 86 -10.33 -37.30 -11.35
C GLU A 86 -10.43 -37.85 -9.93
N LEU A 87 -11.42 -37.38 -9.18
CA LEU A 87 -11.81 -37.93 -7.88
C LEU A 87 -13.12 -38.71 -8.10
N SER A 88 -13.02 -40.03 -8.28
CA SER A 88 -14.17 -40.91 -8.49
C SER A 88 -14.52 -41.68 -7.21
N GLY A 89 -15.77 -41.55 -6.77
CA GLY A 89 -16.27 -42.27 -5.59
C GLY A 89 -17.78 -42.14 -5.39
N LYS A 90 -18.47 -43.25 -5.07
CA LYS A 90 -19.91 -43.31 -4.73
C LYS A 90 -20.84 -42.65 -5.77
N GLY A 91 -20.55 -42.79 -7.06
CA GLY A 91 -21.40 -42.25 -8.14
C GLY A 91 -21.25 -40.74 -8.38
N MET A 92 -20.37 -40.05 -7.63
CA MET A 92 -19.99 -38.66 -7.89
C MET A 92 -18.67 -38.65 -8.66
N GLN A 93 -18.67 -37.99 -9.81
CA GLN A 93 -17.46 -37.70 -10.59
C GLN A 93 -17.11 -36.23 -10.32
N MET A 94 -15.98 -36.00 -9.65
CA MET A 94 -15.43 -34.68 -9.38
C MET A 94 -14.04 -34.57 -10.03
N PHE A 95 -13.65 -33.35 -10.40
CA PHE A 95 -12.29 -33.07 -10.85
C PHE A 95 -11.59 -32.19 -9.82
N MET A 96 -10.33 -32.49 -9.55
CA MET A 96 -9.43 -31.64 -8.79
C MET A 96 -8.43 -31.01 -9.76
N ILE A 97 -8.33 -29.69 -9.72
CA ILE A 97 -7.25 -28.95 -10.36
C ILE A 97 -6.21 -28.65 -9.29
N SER A 98 -5.00 -29.16 -9.47
CA SER A 98 -3.87 -28.86 -8.61
C SER A 98 -2.91 -27.95 -9.37
N VAL A 99 -2.61 -26.80 -8.82
CA VAL A 99 -1.60 -25.88 -9.37
C VAL A 99 -0.43 -25.77 -8.42
N SER A 100 0.78 -25.78 -8.96
CA SER A 100 2.01 -25.68 -8.18
C SER A 100 3.08 -24.88 -8.90
N GLY A 101 4.06 -24.40 -8.14
CA GLY A 101 5.24 -23.71 -8.65
C GLY A 101 6.18 -23.31 -7.52
N THR A 102 7.24 -22.58 -7.84
CA THR A 102 8.19 -22.03 -6.87
C THR A 102 8.00 -20.53 -6.74
N ALA A 103 7.60 -20.08 -5.55
CA ALA A 103 7.45 -18.66 -5.25
C ALA A 103 8.84 -18.01 -5.16
N VAL A 104 9.03 -16.90 -5.87
CA VAL A 104 10.32 -16.20 -5.94
C VAL A 104 10.16 -14.70 -5.78
N LYS A 105 11.19 -14.06 -5.23
CA LYS A 105 11.44 -12.63 -5.39
C LYS A 105 12.42 -12.46 -6.54
N VAL A 106 12.03 -11.70 -7.56
CA VAL A 106 12.86 -11.35 -8.69
C VAL A 106 13.10 -9.85 -8.73
N ALA A 107 14.33 -9.45 -9.03
CA ALA A 107 14.65 -8.11 -9.48
C ALA A 107 14.74 -8.13 -11.00
N PHE A 108 13.91 -7.32 -11.65
CA PHE A 108 14.09 -7.06 -13.07
C PHE A 108 15.36 -6.23 -13.20
N GLU A 109 16.28 -6.69 -14.04
CA GLU A 109 17.39 -5.85 -14.43
C GLU A 109 16.77 -4.67 -15.17
N SER A 110 16.76 -3.50 -14.55
CA SER A 110 16.64 -2.25 -15.30
C SER A 110 17.73 -2.33 -16.34
N ALA A 111 17.38 -2.10 -17.61
CA ALA A 111 18.33 -2.19 -18.70
C ALA A 111 19.59 -1.41 -18.32
N SER A 112 20.63 -2.16 -17.92
CA SER A 112 21.91 -1.55 -17.57
C SER A 112 22.41 -0.92 -18.86
N SER A 113 22.89 0.30 -18.73
CA SER A 113 23.25 1.16 -19.84
C SER A 113 24.43 0.63 -20.68
N ASP A 114 24.92 -0.58 -20.38
CA ASP A 114 26.19 -1.12 -20.87
C ASP A 114 26.06 -2.30 -21.86
N ASP A 115 24.85 -2.75 -22.24
CA ASP A 115 24.68 -3.81 -23.25
C ASP A 115 24.37 -3.30 -24.68
N ILE A 116 24.68 -2.04 -24.97
CA ILE A 116 24.59 -1.49 -26.34
C ILE A 116 25.92 -1.66 -27.09
N GLN A 117 26.23 -2.90 -27.44
CA GLN A 117 27.00 -3.20 -28.65
C GLN A 117 26.41 -4.41 -29.39
N ARG A 118 25.17 -4.28 -29.90
CA ARG A 118 24.74 -4.98 -31.12
C ARG A 118 23.91 -4.07 -32.00
N VAL A 119 24.31 -4.03 -33.27
CA VAL A 119 23.85 -3.15 -34.34
C VAL A 119 22.34 -3.25 -34.62
N GLY A 120 21.64 -2.11 -34.53
CA GLY A 120 20.56 -1.71 -35.45
C GLY A 120 19.19 -2.39 -35.36
N LYS A 121 18.79 -3.03 -34.26
CA LYS A 121 17.43 -3.57 -34.11
C LYS A 121 16.80 -3.15 -32.78
N VAL A 122 15.59 -2.60 -32.85
CA VAL A 122 14.75 -2.24 -31.70
C VAL A 122 13.52 -3.13 -31.70
N SER A 123 13.16 -3.72 -30.56
CA SER A 123 11.94 -4.51 -30.46
C SER A 123 10.71 -3.61 -30.52
N THR A 124 9.61 -4.11 -31.07
CA THR A 124 8.34 -3.37 -31.10
C THR A 124 7.91 -2.93 -29.70
N ASN A 125 8.09 -3.78 -28.68
CA ASN A 125 7.76 -3.41 -27.30
C ASN A 125 8.59 -2.23 -26.80
N LYS A 126 9.91 -2.26 -27.03
CA LYS A 126 10.78 -1.14 -26.65
C LYS A 126 10.37 0.15 -27.35
N LEU A 127 10.08 0.09 -28.66
CA LEU A 127 9.59 1.26 -29.39
C LEU A 127 8.25 1.76 -28.84
N SER A 128 7.30 0.87 -28.53
CA SER A 128 6.01 1.23 -27.95
C SER A 128 6.14 1.91 -26.58
N VAL A 129 7.04 1.41 -25.72
CA VAL A 129 7.31 2.00 -24.41
C VAL A 129 7.89 3.41 -24.57
N GLU A 130 8.90 3.60 -25.42
CA GLU A 130 9.50 4.93 -25.64
C GLU A 130 8.50 5.91 -26.27
N LEU A 131 7.68 5.47 -27.23
CA LEU A 131 6.62 6.30 -27.80
C LEU A 131 5.56 6.69 -26.77
N PHE A 132 5.21 5.77 -25.87
CA PHE A 132 4.27 6.05 -24.78
C PHE A 132 4.85 7.09 -23.82
N LYS A 133 6.12 6.94 -23.41
CA LYS A 133 6.81 7.88 -22.53
C LYS A 133 6.89 9.28 -23.12
N GLU A 134 7.27 9.39 -24.40
CA GLU A 134 7.32 10.67 -25.12
C GLU A 134 5.95 11.34 -25.15
N ARG A 135 4.89 10.59 -25.48
CA ARG A 135 3.51 11.10 -25.48
C ARG A 135 3.04 11.49 -24.09
N TRP A 136 3.37 10.70 -23.07
CA TRP A 136 3.03 11.00 -21.68
C TRP A 136 3.69 12.29 -21.22
N SER A 137 4.95 12.53 -21.59
CA SER A 137 5.68 13.75 -21.20
C SER A 137 5.14 15.03 -21.86
N THR A 138 4.46 14.90 -22.99
CA THR A 138 3.92 16.03 -23.79
C THR A 138 2.40 16.11 -23.75
N ARG A 139 1.74 15.29 -22.94
CA ARG A 139 0.28 15.23 -22.84
C ARG A 139 -0.30 16.52 -22.25
N ASP A 140 -1.56 16.79 -22.56
CA ASP A 140 -2.35 17.77 -21.83
C ASP A 140 -2.71 17.21 -20.44
N ASN A 141 -2.20 17.85 -19.39
CA ASN A 141 -2.45 17.43 -18.01
C ASN A 141 -3.90 17.63 -17.57
N ALA A 142 -4.73 18.36 -18.33
CA ALA A 142 -6.18 18.45 -18.09
C ALA A 142 -6.93 17.16 -18.47
N LEU A 143 -6.34 16.31 -19.32
CA LEU A 143 -6.96 15.05 -19.74
C LEU A 143 -6.58 13.93 -18.76
N PHE A 144 -7.58 13.29 -18.17
CA PHE A 144 -7.37 12.12 -17.32
C PHE A 144 -6.86 10.92 -18.13
N PRO A 145 -6.02 10.05 -17.54
CA PRO A 145 -5.59 8.83 -18.20
C PRO A 145 -6.74 7.86 -18.38
N ASN A 146 -6.82 7.24 -19.57
CA ASN A 146 -7.85 6.28 -19.90
C ASN A 146 -7.46 4.84 -19.48
N ARG A 147 -8.39 3.87 -19.58
CA ARG A 147 -8.17 2.47 -19.17
C ARG A 147 -7.01 1.80 -19.92
N GLU A 148 -6.85 2.08 -21.22
CA GLU A 148 -5.80 1.47 -22.04
C GLU A 148 -4.42 1.98 -21.63
N GLU A 149 -4.29 3.29 -21.39
CA GLU A 149 -3.06 3.90 -20.89
C GLU A 149 -2.66 3.33 -19.52
N LEU A 150 -3.63 3.18 -18.61
CA LEU A 150 -3.38 2.63 -17.27
C LEU A 150 -2.98 1.15 -17.33
N ASN A 151 -3.63 0.35 -18.19
CA ASN A 151 -3.24 -1.05 -18.41
C ASN A 151 -1.84 -1.13 -19.03
N PHE A 152 -1.51 -0.26 -20.00
CA PHE A 152 -0.19 -0.24 -20.62
C PHE A 152 0.92 0.07 -19.60
N ILE A 153 0.69 1.03 -18.70
CA ILE A 153 1.60 1.34 -17.59
C ILE A 153 1.80 0.11 -16.69
N MET A 154 0.71 -0.57 -16.33
CA MET A 154 0.77 -1.74 -15.46
C MET A 154 1.47 -2.93 -16.11
N GLU A 155 1.19 -3.20 -17.38
CA GLU A 155 1.76 -4.33 -18.15
C GLU A 155 3.26 -4.15 -18.40
N ASN A 156 3.73 -2.91 -18.54
CA ASN A 156 5.13 -2.59 -18.82
C ASN A 156 5.91 -2.11 -17.59
N GLY A 157 5.28 -2.06 -16.42
CA GLY A 157 5.95 -1.67 -15.16
C GLY A 157 6.48 -0.24 -15.16
N LEU A 158 5.76 0.71 -15.77
CA LEU A 158 6.19 2.11 -15.91
C LEU A 158 5.92 2.92 -14.62
N TRP A 159 6.45 2.44 -13.50
CA TRP A 159 6.19 2.97 -12.16
C TRP A 159 6.77 4.36 -11.92
N GLU A 160 7.74 4.78 -12.73
CA GLU A 160 8.25 6.16 -12.74
C GLU A 160 7.14 7.20 -13.04
N LEU A 161 6.00 6.77 -13.60
CA LEU A 161 4.84 7.63 -13.87
C LEU A 161 3.88 7.73 -12.69
N ALA A 162 4.05 6.93 -11.63
CA ALA A 162 3.14 6.90 -10.48
C ALA A 162 2.95 8.27 -9.79
N PRO A 163 3.98 9.13 -9.62
CA PRO A 163 3.76 10.47 -9.07
C PRO A 163 2.80 11.32 -9.92
N SER A 164 2.91 11.24 -11.25
CA SER A 164 1.99 11.94 -12.16
C SER A 164 0.57 11.33 -12.09
N LEU A 165 0.45 10.01 -11.95
CA LEU A 165 -0.84 9.34 -11.76
C LEU A 165 -1.52 9.71 -10.43
N TYR A 166 -0.72 9.93 -9.38
CA TYR A 166 -1.21 10.38 -8.08
C TYR A 166 -1.88 11.75 -8.19
N ASP A 167 -1.32 12.68 -8.98
CA ASP A 167 -1.93 13.99 -9.26
C ASP A 167 -3.33 13.85 -9.85
N TYR A 168 -3.58 12.86 -10.72
CA TYR A 168 -4.91 12.60 -11.25
C TYR A 168 -5.84 11.97 -10.22
N TYR A 169 -5.32 11.03 -9.42
CA TYR A 169 -6.10 10.29 -8.44
C TYR A 169 -6.70 11.23 -7.36
N VAL A 170 -5.94 12.20 -6.88
CA VAL A 170 -6.35 13.10 -5.79
C VAL A 170 -7.27 14.26 -6.21
N ILE A 171 -7.51 14.47 -7.51
CA ILE A 171 -8.42 15.51 -7.97
C ILE A 171 -9.84 15.19 -7.49
N PRO A 172 -10.48 16.06 -6.67
CA PRO A 172 -11.82 15.80 -6.14
C PRO A 172 -12.86 15.70 -7.26
N LEU A 173 -13.70 14.66 -7.20
CA LEU A 173 -14.80 14.50 -8.12
C LEU A 173 -15.87 15.56 -7.90
N ARG A 174 -16.44 16.07 -9.00
CA ARG A 174 -17.80 16.61 -9.00
C ARG A 174 -18.70 15.49 -9.50
N PHE A 175 -19.57 14.93 -8.65
CA PHE A 175 -20.54 13.84 -8.94
C PHE A 175 -20.01 12.39 -8.98
N ASP A 176 -20.94 11.43 -8.92
CA ASP A 176 -20.83 9.96 -8.73
C ASP A 176 -20.09 9.16 -9.83
N GLU A 177 -19.19 9.77 -10.59
CA GLU A 177 -18.44 9.07 -11.66
C GLU A 177 -17.13 8.47 -11.15
N LEU A 178 -17.06 7.14 -11.15
CA LEU A 178 -15.81 6.39 -10.95
C LEU A 178 -14.90 6.56 -12.18
N ARG A 179 -13.70 7.11 -11.99
CA ARG A 179 -12.70 7.20 -13.07
C ARG A 179 -11.88 5.92 -13.16
N PRO A 180 -11.35 5.57 -14.34
CA PRO A 180 -10.41 4.45 -14.50
C PRO A 180 -9.23 4.49 -13.51
N ILE A 181 -8.73 5.70 -13.20
CA ILE A 181 -7.65 5.88 -12.24
C ILE A 181 -8.05 5.46 -10.82
N ASP A 182 -9.31 5.65 -10.42
CA ASP A 182 -9.78 5.29 -9.07
C ASP A 182 -9.77 3.78 -8.86
N GLU A 183 -10.04 3.01 -9.92
CA GLU A 183 -9.98 1.54 -9.93
C GLU A 183 -8.54 1.02 -9.96
N LYS A 184 -7.67 1.66 -10.74
CA LYS A 184 -6.34 1.11 -11.10
C LYS A 184 -5.21 1.60 -10.19
N PHE A 185 -5.32 2.81 -9.64
CA PHE A 185 -4.24 3.40 -8.85
C PHE A 185 -3.85 2.56 -7.61
N PRO A 186 -4.78 1.99 -6.83
CA PRO A 186 -4.41 1.08 -5.73
C PRO A 186 -3.60 -0.16 -6.20
N ALA A 187 -3.95 -0.70 -7.37
CA ALA A 187 -3.20 -1.83 -7.96
C ALA A 187 -1.81 -1.41 -8.45
N ILE A 188 -1.65 -0.17 -8.92
CA ILE A 188 -0.35 0.41 -9.27
C ILE A 188 0.51 0.55 -8.01
N LEU A 189 -0.02 1.14 -6.93
CA LEU A 189 0.71 1.25 -5.66
C LEU A 189 1.18 -0.12 -5.14
N SER A 190 0.31 -1.13 -5.23
CA SER A 190 0.62 -2.50 -4.80
C SER A 190 1.73 -3.18 -5.63
N ALA A 191 2.00 -2.69 -6.85
CA ALA A 191 3.01 -3.25 -7.73
C ALA A 191 4.39 -2.57 -7.58
N MET A 192 4.43 -1.41 -6.94
CA MET A 192 5.64 -0.63 -6.71
C MET A 192 6.44 -1.15 -5.51
N SER A 193 7.69 -0.70 -5.38
CA SER A 193 8.44 -0.94 -4.15
C SER A 193 7.86 -0.08 -3.01
N TYR A 194 7.87 -0.61 -1.78
CA TYR A 194 7.39 0.12 -0.60
C TYR A 194 8.10 1.48 -0.46
N ASN A 195 9.43 1.53 -0.66
CA ASN A 195 10.21 2.74 -0.53
C ASN A 195 9.80 3.81 -1.55
N ASP A 196 9.56 3.42 -2.81
CA ASP A 196 9.15 4.38 -3.85
C ASP A 196 7.78 4.98 -3.51
N VAL A 197 6.83 4.15 -3.08
CA VAL A 197 5.48 4.60 -2.69
C VAL A 197 5.54 5.56 -1.50
N VAL A 198 6.28 5.18 -0.46
CA VAL A 198 6.45 6.01 0.73
C VAL A 198 7.05 7.37 0.37
N GLN A 199 8.11 7.42 -0.44
CA GLN A 199 8.80 8.67 -0.75
C GLN A 199 7.88 9.73 -1.37
N PHE A 200 7.07 9.38 -2.38
CA PHE A 200 6.24 10.41 -3.03
C PHE A 200 4.95 10.71 -2.26
N ILE A 201 4.34 9.74 -1.57
CA ILE A 201 3.12 9.99 -0.79
C ILE A 201 3.41 10.89 0.42
N TYR A 202 4.50 10.64 1.15
CA TYR A 202 4.87 11.46 2.31
C TYR A 202 5.33 12.87 1.90
N LYS A 203 6.05 13.00 0.77
CA LYS A 203 6.48 14.29 0.24
C LYS A 203 5.32 15.24 -0.05
N ASP A 204 4.17 14.72 -0.47
CA ASP A 204 2.99 15.51 -0.84
C ASP A 204 1.91 15.52 0.24
N TYR A 205 2.16 14.90 1.40
CA TYR A 205 1.14 14.72 2.45
C TYR A 205 0.56 16.06 2.92
N SER A 206 1.42 17.05 3.18
CA SER A 206 0.99 18.37 3.68
C SER A 206 0.05 19.09 2.72
N SER A 207 0.17 18.87 1.40
CA SER A 207 -0.65 19.53 0.39
C SER A 207 -2.01 18.83 0.19
N ARG A 208 -2.06 17.51 0.39
CA ARG A 208 -3.20 16.64 0.06
C ARG A 208 -3.57 15.67 1.18
N LYS A 209 -3.52 16.18 2.41
CA LYS A 209 -3.69 15.45 3.67
C LYS A 209 -4.73 14.32 3.64
N LYS A 210 -5.98 14.63 3.25
CA LYS A 210 -7.09 13.66 3.26
C LYS A 210 -6.81 12.43 2.39
N TYR A 211 -6.31 12.62 1.17
CA TYR A 211 -6.05 11.52 0.24
C TYR A 211 -4.79 10.75 0.62
N ALA A 212 -3.72 11.47 0.98
CA ALA A 212 -2.48 10.85 1.42
C ALA A 212 -2.68 9.97 2.66
N TYR A 213 -3.46 10.44 3.65
CA TYR A 213 -3.79 9.64 4.82
C TYR A 213 -4.56 8.36 4.49
N SER A 214 -5.58 8.43 3.62
CA SER A 214 -6.34 7.25 3.18
C SER A 214 -5.41 6.22 2.55
N LEU A 215 -4.54 6.65 1.64
CA LEU A 215 -3.60 5.76 0.97
C LEU A 215 -2.61 5.13 1.95
N ILE A 216 -2.03 5.92 2.87
CA ILE A 216 -1.09 5.40 3.86
C ILE A 216 -1.75 4.35 4.74
N LYS A 217 -2.97 4.64 5.21
CA LYS A 217 -3.72 3.76 6.10
C LYS A 217 -4.17 2.48 5.41
N GLU A 218 -4.76 2.59 4.22
CA GLU A 218 -5.35 1.44 3.50
C GLU A 218 -4.28 0.49 2.92
N ASN A 219 -3.08 1.00 2.65
CA ASN A 219 -1.99 0.23 2.05
C ASN A 219 -0.86 -0.12 3.04
N TYR A 220 -1.08 0.08 4.34
CA TYR A 220 -0.10 -0.23 5.40
C TYR A 220 1.28 0.42 5.15
N LEU A 221 1.30 1.71 4.85
CA LEU A 221 2.49 2.48 4.49
C LEU A 221 3.06 3.32 5.64
N PHE A 222 2.83 2.92 6.90
CA PHE A 222 3.49 3.56 8.03
C PHE A 222 5.01 3.55 7.84
N ASN A 223 5.66 4.71 7.98
CA ASN A 223 7.11 4.83 7.91
C ASN A 223 7.60 5.79 9.00
N ALA A 224 8.33 5.26 9.98
CA ALA A 224 8.76 6.04 11.14
C ALA A 224 9.78 7.13 10.76
N GLU A 225 10.71 6.87 9.85
CA GLU A 225 11.71 7.86 9.42
C GLU A 225 11.05 9.07 8.74
N GLN A 226 10.06 8.86 7.87
CA GLN A 226 9.32 9.94 7.24
C GLN A 226 8.48 10.75 8.25
N ILE A 227 7.88 10.07 9.24
CA ILE A 227 7.13 10.76 10.31
C ILE A 227 8.07 11.58 11.19
N LEU A 228 9.26 11.06 11.51
CA LEU A 228 10.28 11.80 12.25
C LEU A 228 10.76 13.03 11.46
N GLN A 229 10.93 12.91 10.15
CA GLN A 229 11.25 14.04 9.28
C GLN A 229 10.15 15.12 9.33
N LEU A 230 8.88 14.73 9.26
CA LEU A 230 7.75 15.67 9.41
C LEU A 230 7.77 16.40 10.76
N LEU A 231 8.15 15.71 11.85
CA LEU A 231 8.33 16.34 13.15
C LEU A 231 9.46 17.38 13.14
N GLN A 232 10.61 17.02 12.57
CA GLN A 232 11.78 17.90 12.44
C GLN A 232 11.48 19.12 11.56
N ASP A 233 10.64 18.97 10.54
CA ASP A 233 10.16 20.05 9.67
C ASP A 233 9.00 20.86 10.30
N ASN A 234 8.71 20.65 11.59
CA ASN A 234 7.69 21.37 12.37
C ASN A 234 6.24 21.13 11.89
N HIS A 235 5.99 20.02 11.20
CA HIS A 235 4.65 19.56 10.82
C HIS A 235 4.02 18.65 11.91
N ILE A 236 3.98 19.15 13.15
CA ILE A 236 3.67 18.34 14.35
C ILE A 236 2.31 17.62 14.29
N SER A 237 1.21 18.35 14.07
CA SER A 237 -0.13 17.74 14.04
C SER A 237 -0.31 16.73 12.91
N VAL A 238 0.37 16.95 11.78
CA VAL A 238 0.39 16.02 10.64
C VAL A 238 1.11 14.73 11.02
N ALA A 239 2.29 14.85 11.62
CA ALA A 239 3.07 13.70 12.07
C ALA A 239 2.32 12.87 13.12
N ILE A 240 1.65 13.52 14.08
CA ILE A 240 0.88 12.85 15.13
C ILE A 240 -0.25 12.01 14.53
N GLU A 241 -1.02 12.54 13.58
CA GLU A 241 -2.10 11.79 12.92
C GLU A 241 -1.58 10.53 12.21
N LEU A 242 -0.40 10.60 11.61
CA LEU A 242 0.22 9.46 10.94
C LEU A 242 0.68 8.34 11.90
N LEU A 243 0.83 8.62 13.20
CA LEU A 243 1.19 7.61 14.21
C LEU A 243 0.10 6.53 14.38
N GLU A 244 -1.15 6.83 13.98
CA GLU A 244 -2.25 5.87 13.99
C GLU A 244 -2.18 4.84 12.85
N THR A 245 -1.29 5.04 11.88
CA THR A 245 -1.15 4.15 10.73
C THR A 245 -0.24 2.95 11.03
N GLU A 246 -0.30 1.94 10.17
CA GLU A 246 0.40 0.66 10.37
C GLU A 246 1.23 0.25 9.15
N LYS A 247 2.19 -0.65 9.34
CA LYS A 247 2.92 -1.37 8.28
C LYS A 247 2.83 -2.87 8.54
N ALA A 248 3.05 -3.68 7.49
CA ALA A 248 2.86 -5.13 7.55
C ALA A 248 3.80 -5.83 8.55
N GLU A 249 5.06 -5.41 8.59
CA GLU A 249 6.10 -5.97 9.46
C GLU A 249 6.95 -4.83 10.02
N TYR A 250 7.43 -4.97 11.25
CA TYR A 250 8.27 -4.00 11.93
C TYR A 250 9.63 -4.64 12.23
N ASP A 251 10.71 -3.91 11.98
CA ASP A 251 12.08 -4.31 12.28
C ASP A 251 12.76 -3.40 13.32
N GLU A 252 14.03 -3.68 13.62
CA GLU A 252 14.83 -2.88 14.57
C GLU A 252 15.11 -1.45 14.08
N VAL A 253 15.13 -1.22 12.76
CA VAL A 253 15.31 0.13 12.19
C VAL A 253 14.05 0.94 12.42
N ASP A 254 12.88 0.34 12.20
CA ASP A 254 11.60 0.96 12.54
C ASP A 254 11.53 1.28 14.03
N LEU A 255 11.89 0.32 14.89
CA LEU A 255 11.85 0.51 16.34
C LEU A 255 12.71 1.70 16.77
N GLN A 256 13.95 1.79 16.28
CA GLN A 256 14.84 2.90 16.61
C GLN A 256 14.23 4.25 16.21
N ALA A 257 13.72 4.37 14.99
CA ALA A 257 13.06 5.59 14.53
C ALA A 257 11.79 5.92 15.34
N MET A 258 11.02 4.91 15.75
CA MET A 258 9.84 5.11 16.59
C MET A 258 10.19 5.56 18.03
N GLU A 259 11.32 5.11 18.58
CA GLU A 259 11.85 5.60 19.85
C GLU A 259 12.33 7.06 19.76
N ASP A 260 12.94 7.42 18.62
CA ASP A 260 13.34 8.81 18.34
C ASP A 260 12.13 9.74 18.22
N ILE A 261 11.03 9.28 17.61
CA ILE A 261 9.75 9.99 17.60
C ILE A 261 9.23 10.21 19.03
N CYS A 262 9.25 9.18 19.87
CA CYS A 262 8.80 9.30 21.27
C CYS A 262 9.63 10.35 22.02
N THR A 263 10.95 10.30 21.85
CA THR A 263 11.90 11.25 22.45
C THR A 263 11.63 12.67 21.97
N PHE A 264 11.42 12.87 20.66
CA PHE A 264 11.10 14.16 20.09
C PHE A 264 9.81 14.73 20.69
N LEU A 265 8.74 13.93 20.74
CA LEU A 265 7.43 14.34 21.26
C LEU A 265 7.49 14.70 22.75
N ASP A 266 8.30 13.99 23.54
CA ASP A 266 8.55 14.33 24.96
C ASP A 266 9.31 15.63 25.14
N SER A 267 10.18 15.97 24.18
CA SER A 267 10.98 17.19 24.19
C SER A 267 10.27 18.42 23.64
N LEU A 268 9.01 18.31 23.19
CA LEU A 268 8.27 19.43 22.63
C LEU A 268 8.25 20.63 23.60
N PRO A 269 8.57 21.85 23.13
CA PRO A 269 8.60 23.02 23.99
C PRO A 269 7.20 23.40 24.44
N ASP A 270 7.11 23.97 25.64
CA ASP A 270 5.87 24.57 26.11
C ASP A 270 5.56 25.83 25.29
N LYS A 271 4.35 25.91 24.75
CA LYS A 271 3.82 27.07 24.01
C LYS A 271 2.92 27.95 24.88
N GLY A 272 2.32 27.35 25.91
CA GLY A 272 1.67 28.04 27.00
C GLY A 272 2.65 28.33 28.15
N ARG A 273 2.14 28.82 29.27
CA ARG A 273 2.93 29.10 30.47
C ARG A 273 2.08 29.06 31.73
N ILE A 274 2.73 28.89 32.88
CA ILE A 274 2.13 29.18 34.18
C ILE A 274 2.49 30.62 34.55
N GLU A 275 1.49 31.41 34.94
CA GLU A 275 1.66 32.82 35.30
C GLU A 275 0.92 33.12 36.61
N GLU A 276 1.56 33.88 37.51
CA GLU A 276 0.88 34.40 38.71
C GLU A 276 0.05 35.64 38.36
N VAL A 277 -1.26 35.58 38.63
CA VAL A 277 -2.19 36.69 38.42
C VAL A 277 -2.95 37.03 39.70
N LYS A 278 -3.50 38.24 39.80
CA LYS A 278 -4.37 38.60 40.94
C LYS A 278 -5.62 37.71 40.95
N GLY A 279 -5.96 37.15 42.11
CA GLY A 279 -7.09 36.22 42.29
C GLY A 279 -8.48 36.84 42.21
N GLY A 280 -8.64 38.01 41.56
CA GLY A 280 -9.90 38.74 41.41
C GLY A 280 -9.67 40.25 41.33
N LEU A 281 -10.70 41.00 40.90
CA LEU A 281 -10.62 42.45 40.68
C LEU A 281 -10.20 43.25 41.93
N LEU A 282 -10.47 42.71 43.12
CA LEU A 282 -10.20 43.34 44.42
C LEU A 282 -9.29 42.50 45.33
N SER A 283 -8.74 41.38 44.86
CA SER A 283 -7.89 40.50 45.66
C SER A 283 -6.42 40.91 45.57
N SER A 284 -5.76 41.04 46.72
CA SER A 284 -4.29 41.20 46.81
C SER A 284 -3.54 39.87 46.73
N LYS A 285 -4.25 38.74 46.77
CA LYS A 285 -3.67 37.39 46.70
C LYS A 285 -3.36 37.04 45.25
N MET A 286 -2.11 36.65 45.00
CA MET A 286 -1.68 36.09 43.72
C MET A 286 -2.09 34.62 43.63
N VAL A 287 -2.53 34.19 42.45
CA VAL A 287 -2.87 32.81 42.13
C VAL A 287 -2.19 32.43 40.83
N GLU A 288 -1.60 31.24 40.78
CA GLU A 288 -1.07 30.70 39.54
C GLU A 288 -2.21 30.32 38.61
N LYS A 289 -2.04 30.63 37.33
CA LYS A 289 -2.97 30.26 36.27
C LYS A 289 -2.21 29.64 35.10
N TYR A 290 -2.81 28.62 34.51
CA TYR A 290 -2.35 28.08 33.23
C TYR A 290 -2.84 29.00 32.11
N ILE A 291 -1.90 29.62 31.41
CA ILE A 291 -2.13 30.40 30.21
C ILE A 291 -1.86 29.50 29.00
N CYS A 292 -2.93 29.19 28.25
CA CYS A 292 -2.80 28.34 27.07
C CYS A 292 -2.07 29.06 25.93
N PRO A 293 -1.68 28.34 24.85
CA PRO A 293 -1.01 28.95 23.70
C PRO A 293 -1.79 30.09 23.03
N ASN A 294 -3.12 30.07 23.14
CA ASN A 294 -4.00 31.14 22.62
C ASN A 294 -4.21 32.28 23.63
N GLY A 295 -3.62 32.22 24.83
CA GLY A 295 -3.69 33.25 25.86
C GLY A 295 -4.87 33.14 26.83
N HIS A 296 -5.72 32.11 26.72
CA HIS A 296 -6.83 31.90 27.66
C HIS A 296 -6.30 31.51 29.04
N LYS A 297 -6.95 32.02 30.08
CA LYS A 297 -6.59 31.78 31.49
C LYS A 297 -7.43 30.64 32.05
N ASN A 298 -6.77 29.59 32.50
CA ASN A 298 -7.38 28.40 33.06
C ASN A 298 -6.90 28.22 34.49
N ASP A 299 -7.60 27.38 35.26
CA ASP A 299 -7.04 26.93 36.53
C ASP A 299 -5.70 26.21 36.31
N LYS A 300 -4.78 26.32 37.28
CA LYS A 300 -3.45 25.73 37.14
C LYS A 300 -3.48 24.20 37.08
N GLU A 301 -4.52 23.60 37.68
CA GLU A 301 -4.73 22.15 37.66
C GLU A 301 -5.30 21.65 36.32
N CYS A 302 -5.74 22.56 35.44
CA CYS A 302 -6.25 22.19 34.12
C CYS A 302 -5.10 21.73 33.21
N VAL A 303 -5.18 20.48 32.74
CA VAL A 303 -4.24 19.95 31.73
C VAL A 303 -4.50 20.55 30.34
N PHE A 304 -5.78 20.81 30.01
CA PHE A 304 -6.23 21.39 28.75
C PHE A 304 -7.02 22.67 28.98
N CYS A 305 -6.95 23.58 28.02
CA CYS A 305 -7.74 24.80 28.03
C CYS A 305 -9.24 24.49 27.99
N GLN A 306 -10.01 25.14 28.86
CA GLN A 306 -11.46 24.92 29.03
C GLN A 306 -12.32 25.84 28.16
N GLU A 307 -11.70 26.73 27.37
CA GLU A 307 -12.43 27.58 26.42
C GLU A 307 -13.02 26.72 25.29
N TYR A 308 -14.27 26.99 24.92
CA TYR A 308 -15.09 26.14 24.04
C TYR A 308 -14.41 25.76 22.71
N ASP A 309 -13.69 26.69 22.07
CA ASP A 309 -13.02 26.48 20.77
C ASP A 309 -11.48 26.36 20.88
N CYS A 310 -10.93 26.04 22.07
CA CYS A 310 -9.48 25.94 22.26
C CYS A 310 -8.99 24.52 22.54
N GLY A 311 -9.24 23.97 23.74
CA GLY A 311 -8.86 22.59 24.07
C GLY A 311 -7.36 22.24 24.06
N LEU A 312 -6.45 23.22 24.02
CA LEU A 312 -5.00 22.99 23.94
C LEU A 312 -4.37 22.80 25.33
N ASN A 313 -3.43 21.86 25.44
CA ASN A 313 -2.52 21.76 26.58
C ASN A 313 -1.35 22.74 26.49
N ILE A 314 -0.48 22.74 27.51
CA ILE A 314 0.65 23.68 27.59
C ILE A 314 1.62 23.56 26.41
N LYS A 315 1.73 22.38 25.77
CA LYS A 315 2.56 22.14 24.57
C LYS A 315 1.85 22.52 23.27
N GLY A 316 0.58 22.91 23.34
CA GLY A 316 -0.25 23.22 22.18
C GLY A 316 -0.78 21.99 21.46
N LEU A 317 -0.97 20.88 22.18
CA LEU A 317 -1.59 19.66 21.69
C LEU A 317 -3.03 19.56 22.20
N THR A 318 -3.90 19.01 21.37
CA THR A 318 -5.27 18.64 21.72
C THR A 318 -5.31 17.34 22.53
N GLN A 319 -6.43 17.08 23.20
CA GLN A 319 -6.64 15.80 23.91
C GLN A 319 -6.54 14.59 22.96
N ASN A 320 -7.03 14.73 21.73
CA ASN A 320 -6.96 13.66 20.73
C ASN A 320 -5.52 13.36 20.34
N GLU A 321 -4.72 14.38 20.05
CA GLU A 321 -3.29 14.22 19.75
C GLU A 321 -2.53 13.56 20.90
N VAL A 322 -2.81 13.96 22.15
CA VAL A 322 -2.20 13.32 23.33
C VAL A 322 -2.57 11.84 23.44
N ASN A 323 -3.82 11.47 23.15
CA ASN A 323 -4.25 10.06 23.17
C ASN A 323 -3.54 9.23 22.09
N ILE A 324 -3.38 9.79 20.89
CA ILE A 324 -2.64 9.15 19.80
C ILE A 324 -1.19 8.91 20.21
N ILE A 325 -0.51 9.94 20.76
CA ILE A 325 0.87 9.84 21.24
C ILE A 325 1.01 8.75 22.30
N ASN A 326 0.10 8.69 23.27
CA ASN A 326 0.15 7.66 24.32
C ASN A 326 -0.03 6.26 23.75
N THR A 327 -0.99 6.07 22.83
CA THR A 327 -1.21 4.80 22.14
C THR A 327 0.02 4.37 21.33
N PHE A 328 0.66 5.33 20.66
CA PHE A 328 1.89 5.10 19.92
C PHE A 328 3.05 4.68 20.84
N LYS A 329 3.21 5.34 22.00
CA LYS A 329 4.23 4.95 22.99
C LYS A 329 4.01 3.53 23.53
N ASP A 330 2.76 3.15 23.76
CA ASP A 330 2.42 1.78 24.12
C ASP A 330 2.79 0.78 23.02
N LYS A 331 2.50 1.13 21.75
CA LYS A 331 2.91 0.34 20.58
C LYS A 331 4.43 0.15 20.53
N VAL A 332 5.22 1.22 20.71
CA VAL A 332 6.70 1.16 20.74
C VAL A 332 7.20 0.26 21.86
N ARG A 333 6.65 0.42 23.08
CA ARG A 333 7.03 -0.39 24.24
C ARG A 333 6.75 -1.88 24.01
N ILE A 334 5.59 -2.21 23.44
CA ILE A 334 5.20 -3.59 23.14
C ILE A 334 6.07 -4.16 22.02
N LEU A 335 6.29 -3.39 20.95
CA LEU A 335 7.16 -3.80 19.83
C LEU A 335 8.58 -4.11 20.31
N LYS A 336 9.16 -3.25 21.15
CA LYS A 336 10.47 -3.47 21.78
C LYS A 336 10.56 -4.78 22.56
N ALA A 337 9.48 -5.17 23.24
CA ALA A 337 9.45 -6.44 23.96
C ALA A 337 9.41 -7.63 22.98
N LEU A 338 8.55 -7.55 21.96
CA LEU A 338 8.39 -8.61 20.97
C LEU A 338 9.65 -8.86 20.12
N LEU A 339 10.40 -7.81 19.79
CA LEU A 339 11.64 -7.95 19.01
C LEU A 339 12.80 -8.51 19.84
N LYS A 340 12.83 -8.28 21.17
CA LYS A 340 13.85 -8.85 22.06
C LYS A 340 13.66 -10.34 22.38
N ASP A 341 12.43 -10.83 22.28
CA ASP A 341 12.08 -12.22 22.57
C ASP A 341 12.31 -13.17 21.37
N ASN A 342 12.67 -12.63 20.20
CA ASN A 342 13.07 -13.37 18.98
C ASN A 342 14.59 -13.29 18.77
#